data_AF-A0A381VJ43-F1
#
_entry.id   AF-A0A381VJ43-F1
#
_cell.length_a   1.000
_cell.length_b   1.000
_cell.length_c   1.000
_cell.angle_alpha   90.00
_cell.angle_beta   90.00
_cell.angle_gamma   90.00
#
_symmetry.space_group_name_H-M   'P 1'
#
loop_
_entity.id
_entity.type
_entity.pdbx_description
1 polymer ?
#
loop_
_entity_poly.entity_id
_entity_poly.type
_entity_poly.pdbx_seq_one_letter_code
_entity_poly.pdbx_strand_id
1 'polypeptide(L)'
;MAKLLEISETKIRQAIWMQKVGKTKKDICSHIGIAYNTKRLDIIIQDFKDKEIRQAELKKKARAKPLTESNKETIVNSYQNGESQNAIAKQLYLTPQKIKNVLIEKGVPIRARKKKGQANVDHVIQDLDVKFSKNDRVFIPDINSFAKVKEVWDEEWIDIHRQPRRRRYVQLHPLIDARKKYGQEYEGKEDVHWNIYWQYDDGSEWKESAIKNKIIEVETVIEETGREYYSVYVEGDYQHYRTELRNNIYPVRSNI
;
A
#
# COMPACT_ATOMS: atom_id res chain seq x y z
N MET A 1 20.74 31.53 -6.65
CA MET A 1 20.14 32.01 -5.38
C MET A 1 20.81 31.28 -4.24
N ALA A 2 21.47 31.99 -3.32
CA ALA A 2 22.20 31.37 -2.21
C ALA A 2 21.22 30.60 -1.30
N LYS A 3 21.49 29.31 -1.10
CA LYS A 3 20.75 28.43 -0.19
C LYS A 3 20.86 29.03 1.22
N LEU A 4 19.75 29.53 1.78
CA LEU A 4 19.70 29.89 3.19
C LEU A 4 20.11 28.65 4.00
N LEU A 5 21.24 28.73 4.70
CA LEU A 5 21.69 27.70 5.63
C LEU A 5 20.63 27.58 6.74
N GLU A 6 19.75 26.60 6.61
CA GLU A 6 18.77 26.26 7.63
C GLU A 6 19.53 25.68 8.84
N ILE A 7 19.47 26.42 9.94
CA ILE A 7 20.12 26.03 11.19
C ILE A 7 19.35 24.85 11.79
N SER A 8 20.05 23.75 12.11
CA SER A 8 19.41 22.60 12.73
C SER A 8 18.89 22.91 14.15
N GLU A 9 17.71 22.40 14.50
CA GLU A 9 17.11 22.59 15.83
C GLU A 9 18.04 22.10 16.96
N THR A 10 18.81 21.04 16.72
CA THR A 10 19.81 20.52 17.67
C THR A 10 20.86 21.57 18.01
N LYS A 11 21.34 22.33 17.02
CA LYS A 11 22.31 23.42 17.27
C LYS A 11 21.68 24.56 18.06
N ILE A 12 20.41 24.88 17.82
CA ILE A 12 19.68 25.90 18.60
C ILE A 12 19.49 25.45 20.05
N ARG A 13 19.15 24.18 20.28
CA ARG A 13 19.06 23.59 21.63
C ARG A 13 20.41 23.63 22.36
N GLN A 14 21.50 23.29 21.67
CA GLN A 14 22.85 23.41 22.20
C GLN A 14 23.21 24.85 22.52
N ALA A 15 22.86 25.80 21.65
CA ALA A 15 23.07 27.24 21.89
C ALA A 15 22.33 27.75 23.14
N ILE A 16 21.08 27.30 23.35
CA ILE A 16 20.32 27.60 24.57
C ILE A 16 21.03 27.04 25.81
N TRP A 17 21.61 25.84 25.74
CA TRP A 17 22.37 25.27 26.84
C TRP A 17 23.69 26.02 27.07
N MET A 18 24.43 26.36 26.02
CA MET A 18 25.65 27.17 26.08
C MET A 18 25.38 28.54 26.73
N GLN A 19 24.24 29.16 26.43
CA GLN A 19 23.80 30.39 27.08
C GLN A 19 23.54 30.19 28.58
N LYS A 20 22.91 29.07 28.97
CA LYS A 20 22.67 28.74 30.39
C LYS A 20 23.96 28.50 31.18
N VAL A 21 24.98 27.91 30.55
CA VAL A 21 26.30 27.64 31.17
C VAL A 21 27.24 28.85 31.10
N GLY A 22 26.79 29.98 30.53
CA GLY A 22 27.56 31.23 30.51
C GLY A 22 28.67 31.28 29.45
N LYS A 23 28.57 30.51 28.37
CA LYS A 23 29.50 30.64 27.23
C LYS A 23 29.31 31.98 26.52
N THR A 24 30.37 32.48 25.87
CA THR A 24 30.31 33.79 25.23
C THR A 24 29.38 33.79 24.02
N LYS A 25 28.71 34.92 23.74
CA LYS A 25 27.85 35.05 22.54
C LYS A 25 28.64 34.80 21.25
N LYS A 26 29.96 35.05 21.25
CA LYS A 26 30.86 34.78 20.12
C LYS A 26 31.00 33.28 19.86
N ASP A 27 31.26 32.50 20.92
CA ASP A 27 31.35 31.05 20.83
C ASP A 27 30.03 30.42 20.40
N ILE A 28 28.91 30.94 20.93
CA ILE A 28 27.58 30.50 20.55
C ILE A 28 27.34 30.76 19.06
N CYS A 29 27.55 31.99 18.57
CA CYS A 29 27.40 32.33 17.14
C CYS A 29 28.23 31.41 16.23
N SER A 30 29.49 31.15 16.63
CA SER A 30 30.39 30.21 15.92
C SER A 30 29.81 28.80 15.86
N HIS A 31 29.29 28.29 16.97
CA HIS A 31 28.68 26.95 17.07
C HIS A 31 27.45 26.79 16.16
N ILE A 32 26.57 27.80 16.13
CA ILE A 32 25.38 27.76 15.26
C ILE A 32 25.73 27.99 13.78
N GLY A 33 26.92 28.52 13.48
CA GLY A 33 27.38 28.82 12.12
C GLY A 33 26.86 30.15 11.59
N ILE A 34 26.66 31.14 12.45
CA ILE A 34 26.27 32.50 12.08
C ILE A 34 27.43 33.47 12.32
N ALA A 35 27.48 34.55 11.54
CA ALA A 35 28.38 35.66 11.85
C ALA A 35 28.08 36.21 13.26
N TYR A 36 29.10 36.76 13.92
CA TYR A 36 28.96 37.34 15.26
C TYR A 36 27.99 38.53 15.24
N ASN A 37 26.71 38.25 15.47
CA ASN A 37 25.62 39.20 15.50
C ASN A 37 24.69 38.83 16.66
N THR A 38 24.81 39.59 17.74
CA THR A 38 24.10 39.32 19.00
C THR A 38 22.59 39.46 18.85
N LYS A 39 22.10 40.44 18.08
CA LYS A 39 20.66 40.61 17.82
C LYS A 39 20.10 39.42 17.04
N ARG A 40 20.79 38.97 16.00
CA ARG A 40 20.39 37.81 15.20
C ARG A 40 20.37 36.53 16.04
N LEU A 41 21.37 36.33 16.90
CA LEU A 41 21.42 35.21 17.84
C LEU A 41 20.21 35.22 18.78
N ASP A 42 19.92 36.37 19.40
CA ASP A 42 18.82 36.51 20.35
C ASP A 42 17.46 36.26 19.66
N ILE A 43 17.27 36.77 18.42
CA ILE A 43 16.07 36.49 17.61
C ILE A 43 15.91 35.00 17.32
N ILE A 44 16.97 34.31 16.86
CA ILE A 44 16.90 32.87 16.56
C ILE A 44 16.51 32.06 17.79
N ILE A 45 17.08 32.40 18.94
CA ILE A 45 16.78 31.71 20.21
C ILE A 45 15.34 31.99 20.65
N GLN A 46 14.86 33.23 20.55
CA GLN A 46 13.49 33.57 20.94
C GLN A 46 12.46 32.94 19.99
N ASP A 47 12.65 33.04 18.68
CA ASP A 47 11.78 32.40 17.69
C ASP A 47 11.65 30.89 17.95
N PHE A 48 12.73 30.23 18.35
CA PHE A 48 12.71 28.81 18.70
C PHE A 48 11.90 28.55 19.98
N LYS A 49 12.11 29.35 21.04
CA LYS A 49 11.34 29.23 22.29
C LYS A 49 9.86 29.48 22.07
N ASP A 50 9.51 30.52 21.32
CA ASP A 50 8.13 30.87 21.02
C ASP A 50 7.44 29.78 20.20
N LYS A 51 8.15 29.18 19.24
CA LYS A 51 7.67 27.99 18.52
C LYS A 51 7.44 26.81 19.46
N GLU A 52 8.34 26.53 20.41
CA GLU A 52 8.17 25.44 21.38
C GLU A 52 6.97 25.69 22.31
N ILE A 53 6.80 26.91 22.82
CA ILE A 53 5.66 27.30 23.66
C ILE A 53 4.35 27.11 22.89
N ARG A 54 4.26 27.65 21.68
CA ARG A 54 3.07 27.51 20.82
C ARG A 54 2.73 26.05 20.54
N GLN A 55 3.74 25.23 20.24
CA GLN A 55 3.55 23.79 20.03
C GLN A 55 3.07 23.07 21.29
N ALA A 56 3.61 23.42 22.46
CA ALA A 56 3.18 22.85 23.73
C ALA A 56 1.73 23.23 24.06
N GLU A 57 1.33 24.48 23.82
CA GLU A 57 -0.04 24.94 23.99
C GLU A 57 -1.01 24.22 23.05
N LEU A 58 -0.68 24.11 21.77
CA LEU A 58 -1.50 23.40 20.78
C LEU A 58 -1.66 21.91 21.15
N LYS A 59 -0.58 21.25 21.58
CA LYS A 59 -0.65 19.87 22.09
C LYS A 59 -1.50 19.75 23.35
N LYS A 60 -1.43 20.71 24.28
CA LYS A 60 -2.24 20.72 25.50
C LYS A 60 -3.73 20.86 25.15
N LYS A 61 -4.07 21.80 24.26
CA LYS A 61 -5.44 21.98 23.75
C LYS A 61 -5.95 20.75 23.01
N ALA A 62 -5.15 20.17 22.11
CA ALA A 62 -5.49 18.97 21.37
C ALA A 62 -5.66 17.72 22.25
N ARG A 63 -4.89 17.62 23.34
CA ARG A 63 -5.04 16.51 24.32
C ARG A 63 -6.31 16.62 25.15
N ALA A 64 -6.69 17.84 25.53
CA ALA A 64 -7.89 18.11 26.31
C ALA A 64 -9.18 17.93 25.50
N LYS A 65 -9.13 18.16 24.18
CA LYS A 65 -10.28 17.94 23.30
C LYS A 65 -10.48 16.44 23.03
N PRO A 66 -11.67 15.86 23.31
CA PRO A 66 -11.96 14.49 22.93
C PRO A 66 -11.99 14.36 21.40
N LEU A 67 -11.56 13.19 20.90
CA LEU A 67 -11.63 12.85 19.49
C LEU A 67 -13.08 12.50 19.15
N THR A 68 -13.73 13.36 18.37
CA THR A 68 -15.03 13.06 17.76
C THR A 68 -14.88 11.95 16.73
N GLU A 69 -15.98 11.25 16.43
CA GLU A 69 -15.98 10.21 15.40
C GLU A 69 -15.52 10.75 14.04
N SER A 70 -15.94 11.95 13.65
CA SER A 70 -15.47 12.60 12.42
C SER A 70 -13.94 12.73 12.37
N ASN A 71 -13.30 13.11 13.49
CA ASN A 71 -11.83 13.19 13.54
C ASN A 71 -11.18 11.81 13.43
N LYS A 72 -11.79 10.77 14.02
CA LYS A 72 -11.30 9.38 13.88
C LYS A 72 -11.37 8.93 12.42
N GLU A 73 -12.46 9.25 11.72
CA GLU A 73 -12.61 8.95 10.29
C GLU A 73 -11.57 9.70 9.44
N THR A 74 -11.29 10.97 9.74
CA THR A 74 -10.20 11.71 9.09
C THR A 74 -8.85 11.03 9.29
N ILE A 75 -8.55 10.56 10.52
CA ILE A 75 -7.32 9.83 10.82
C ILE A 75 -7.23 8.55 9.98
N VAL A 76 -8.31 7.77 9.91
CA VAL A 76 -8.37 6.52 9.14
C VAL A 76 -8.14 6.80 7.66
N ASN A 77 -8.85 7.78 7.09
CA ASN A 77 -8.74 8.13 5.67
C ASN A 77 -7.33 8.62 5.31
N SER A 78 -6.75 9.55 6.07
CA SER A 78 -5.36 9.99 5.86
C SER A 78 -4.38 8.82 5.94
N TYR A 79 -4.58 7.91 6.89
CA TYR A 79 -3.73 6.73 7.03
C TYR A 79 -3.84 5.78 5.83
N GLN A 80 -5.06 5.45 5.41
CA GLN A 80 -5.31 4.59 4.24
C GLN A 80 -4.82 5.22 2.92
N ASN A 81 -4.75 6.55 2.85
CA ASN A 81 -4.17 7.29 1.72
C ASN A 81 -2.63 7.33 1.73
N GLY A 82 -1.99 6.68 2.71
CA GLY A 82 -0.55 6.50 2.76
C GLY A 82 0.18 7.42 3.74
N GLU A 83 -0.51 8.35 4.41
CA GLU A 83 0.14 9.19 5.42
C GLU A 83 0.61 8.36 6.62
N SER A 84 1.83 8.63 7.09
CA SER A 84 2.37 7.94 8.27
C SER A 84 1.68 8.40 9.56
N GLN A 85 1.63 7.53 10.58
CA GLN A 85 1.11 7.88 11.90
C GLN A 85 1.80 9.13 12.48
N ASN A 86 3.10 9.32 12.18
CA ASN A 86 3.87 10.48 12.61
C ASN A 86 3.46 11.77 11.89
N ALA A 87 3.13 11.69 10.59
CA ALA A 87 2.68 12.85 9.82
C ALA A 87 1.31 13.32 10.31
N ILE A 88 0.36 12.38 10.46
CA ILE A 88 -0.98 12.64 10.98
C ILE A 88 -0.91 13.19 12.42
N ALA A 89 -0.07 12.59 13.27
CA ALA A 89 0.13 13.06 14.63
C ALA A 89 0.66 14.51 14.70
N LYS A 90 1.58 14.89 13.78
CA LYS A 90 2.09 16.26 13.70
C LYS A 90 1.01 17.25 13.26
N GLN A 91 0.20 16.91 12.25
CA GLN A 91 -0.89 17.75 11.75
C GLN A 91 -1.95 17.99 12.83
N LEU A 92 -2.31 16.96 13.59
CA LEU A 92 -3.35 17.03 14.62
C LEU A 92 -2.83 17.43 16.00
N TYR A 93 -1.52 17.69 16.15
CA TYR A 93 -0.87 17.94 17.45
C TYR A 93 -1.13 16.82 18.49
N LEU A 94 -1.29 15.58 18.01
CA LEU A 94 -1.50 14.39 18.83
C LEU A 94 -0.21 13.58 18.97
N THR A 95 -0.23 12.58 19.85
CA THR A 95 0.87 11.61 19.94
C THR A 95 0.64 10.50 18.91
N PRO A 96 1.72 9.93 18.31
CA PRO A 96 1.59 8.77 17.43
C PRO A 96 0.85 7.59 18.09
N GLN A 97 1.00 7.43 19.41
CA GLN A 97 0.26 6.41 20.17
C GLN A 97 -1.26 6.63 20.16
N LYS A 98 -1.74 7.88 20.26
CA LYS A 98 -3.18 8.16 20.14
C LYS A 98 -3.70 7.80 18.75
N ILE A 99 -2.94 8.10 17.70
CA ILE A 99 -3.27 7.72 16.32
C ILE A 99 -3.34 6.19 16.19
N LYS A 100 -2.32 5.48 16.71
CA LYS A 100 -2.31 4.00 16.72
C LYS A 100 -3.54 3.42 17.43
N ASN A 101 -3.92 3.95 18.59
CA ASN A 101 -5.09 3.47 19.33
C ASN A 101 -6.39 3.66 18.54
N VAL A 102 -6.56 4.79 17.85
CA VAL A 102 -7.73 5.02 16.97
C VAL A 102 -7.77 4.01 15.82
N LEU A 103 -6.61 3.69 15.22
CA LEU A 103 -6.56 2.70 14.13
C LEU A 103 -6.91 1.29 14.64
N ILE A 104 -6.48 0.93 15.85
CA ILE A 104 -6.84 -0.34 16.49
C ILE A 104 -8.33 -0.39 16.77
N GLU A 105 -8.88 0.66 17.37
CA GLU A 105 -10.32 0.79 17.68
C GLU A 105 -11.20 0.68 16.43
N LYS A 106 -10.70 1.11 15.27
CA LYS A 106 -11.41 1.05 13.98
C LYS A 106 -11.08 -0.20 13.16
N GLY A 107 -10.34 -1.16 13.72
CA GLY A 107 -9.99 -2.41 13.04
C GLY A 107 -9.17 -2.18 11.75
N VAL A 108 -8.32 -1.15 11.73
CA VAL A 108 -7.46 -0.82 10.58
C VAL A 108 -6.11 -1.50 10.74
N PRO A 109 -5.64 -2.29 9.74
CA PRO A 109 -4.32 -2.92 9.77
C PRO A 109 -3.18 -1.94 10.04
N ILE A 110 -2.24 -2.29 10.94
CA ILE A 110 -1.12 -1.43 11.28
C ILE A 110 0.09 -1.77 10.41
N ARG A 111 0.43 -0.84 9.52
CA ARG A 111 1.62 -0.93 8.68
C ARG A 111 2.90 -1.11 9.48
N ALA A 112 3.78 -1.96 8.99
CA ALA A 112 5.11 -2.13 9.54
C ALA A 112 5.93 -0.84 9.39
N ARG A 113 6.92 -0.65 10.30
CA ARG A 113 7.85 0.47 10.22
C ARG A 113 8.80 0.38 9.02
N LYS A 114 9.15 -0.84 8.60
CA LYS A 114 10.00 -1.11 7.42
C LYS A 114 9.11 -1.25 6.19
N LYS A 115 9.55 -0.71 5.04
CA LYS A 115 8.78 -0.79 3.77
C LYS A 115 8.42 -2.23 3.37
N LYS A 116 9.32 -3.19 3.59
CA LYS A 116 9.12 -4.62 3.28
C LYS A 116 9.01 -5.51 4.54
N GLY A 117 8.58 -4.94 5.67
CA GLY A 117 8.39 -5.72 6.90
C GLY A 117 6.96 -6.20 7.03
N GLN A 118 6.74 -7.36 7.64
CA GLN A 118 5.39 -7.85 7.91
C GLN A 118 4.63 -6.90 8.85
N ALA A 119 3.41 -6.54 8.45
CA ALA A 119 2.52 -5.70 9.24
C ALA A 119 1.87 -6.48 10.39
N ASN A 120 1.45 -5.77 11.44
CA ASN A 120 0.70 -6.38 12.54
C ASN A 120 -0.80 -6.22 12.28
N VAL A 121 -1.50 -7.35 12.29
CA VAL A 121 -2.93 -7.46 12.03
C VAL A 121 -3.67 -8.23 13.12
N ASP A 122 -3.04 -8.47 14.28
CA ASP A 122 -3.60 -9.30 15.35
C ASP A 122 -4.91 -8.72 15.92
N HIS A 123 -5.10 -7.40 15.79
CA HIS A 123 -6.30 -6.69 16.23
C HIS A 123 -7.38 -6.57 15.15
N VAL A 124 -7.13 -7.08 13.94
CA VAL A 124 -8.07 -6.99 12.81
C VAL A 124 -8.83 -8.31 12.75
N ILE A 125 -10.13 -8.25 13.05
CA ILE A 125 -11.00 -9.43 12.97
C ILE A 125 -11.30 -9.71 11.50
N GLN A 126 -10.92 -10.90 11.03
CA GLN A 126 -11.17 -11.35 9.67
C GLN A 126 -12.34 -12.34 9.68
N ASP A 127 -13.44 -11.95 9.05
CA ASP A 127 -14.50 -12.90 8.68
C ASP A 127 -14.09 -13.55 7.35
N LEU A 128 -13.75 -14.83 7.36
CA LEU A 128 -13.29 -15.54 6.15
C LEU A 128 -14.43 -15.92 5.22
N ASP A 129 -15.68 -15.96 5.71
CA ASP A 129 -16.84 -16.40 4.92
C ASP A 129 -17.40 -15.27 4.05
N VAL A 130 -17.04 -14.03 4.39
CA VAL A 130 -17.30 -12.86 3.54
C VAL A 130 -16.28 -12.80 2.41
N LYS A 131 -16.74 -13.03 1.17
CA LYS A 131 -15.97 -12.86 -0.06
C LYS A 131 -15.74 -11.38 -0.36
N PHE A 132 -14.56 -11.04 -0.88
CA PHE A 132 -14.29 -9.70 -1.41
C PHE A 132 -14.80 -9.58 -2.84
N SER A 133 -15.33 -8.42 -3.18
CA SER A 133 -15.82 -8.11 -4.52
C SER A 133 -14.74 -7.44 -5.38
N LYS A 134 -14.95 -7.46 -6.70
CA LYS A 134 -14.08 -6.74 -7.64
C LYS A 134 -14.03 -5.25 -7.28
N ASN A 135 -12.82 -4.70 -7.29
CA ASN A 135 -12.43 -3.34 -6.88
C ASN A 135 -12.44 -3.06 -5.37
N ASP A 136 -12.76 -4.04 -4.52
CA ASP A 136 -12.59 -3.87 -3.08
C ASP A 136 -11.13 -3.59 -2.74
N ARG A 137 -10.93 -2.68 -1.78
CA ARG A 137 -9.61 -2.35 -1.27
C ARG A 137 -9.30 -3.24 -0.08
N VAL A 138 -8.18 -3.95 -0.17
CA VAL A 138 -7.70 -4.90 0.84
C VAL A 138 -6.29 -4.54 1.29
N PHE A 139 -5.85 -5.15 2.37
CA PHE A 139 -4.50 -5.00 2.90
C PHE A 139 -3.78 -6.35 2.92
N ILE A 140 -2.53 -6.36 2.48
CA ILE A 140 -1.68 -7.55 2.42
C ILE A 140 -0.56 -7.39 3.47
N PRO A 141 -0.62 -8.11 4.61
CA PRO A 141 0.31 -7.90 5.71
C PRO A 141 1.75 -8.28 5.39
N ASP A 142 1.95 -9.31 4.56
CA ASP A 142 3.25 -9.85 4.15
C ASP A 142 4.13 -8.76 3.51
N ILE A 143 3.57 -8.01 2.56
CA ILE A 143 4.27 -6.93 1.85
C ILE A 143 3.94 -5.53 2.38
N ASN A 144 3.12 -5.43 3.43
CA ASN A 144 2.77 -4.17 4.08
C ASN A 144 2.19 -3.12 3.12
N SER A 145 1.32 -3.56 2.22
CA SER A 145 0.76 -2.73 1.16
C SER A 145 -0.75 -2.91 1.03
N PHE A 146 -1.42 -1.84 0.59
CA PHE A 146 -2.80 -1.92 0.15
C PHE A 146 -2.86 -2.47 -1.28
N ALA A 147 -3.95 -3.14 -1.61
CA ALA A 147 -4.21 -3.63 -2.95
C ALA A 147 -5.69 -3.48 -3.29
N LYS A 148 -6.00 -3.53 -4.59
CA LYS A 148 -7.36 -3.61 -5.09
C LYS A 148 -7.63 -4.96 -5.70
N VAL A 149 -8.74 -5.59 -5.34
CA VAL A 149 -9.20 -6.83 -5.96
C VAL A 149 -9.53 -6.55 -7.43
N LYS A 150 -8.98 -7.36 -8.33
CA LYS A 150 -9.20 -7.24 -9.78
C LYS A 150 -10.00 -8.40 -10.33
N GLU A 151 -9.71 -9.60 -9.84
CA GLU A 151 -10.48 -10.80 -10.14
C GLU A 151 -10.64 -11.63 -8.88
N VAL A 152 -11.78 -12.30 -8.80
CA VAL A 152 -12.10 -13.30 -7.79
C VAL A 152 -12.12 -14.63 -8.54
N TRP A 153 -11.36 -15.60 -8.06
CA TRP A 153 -11.29 -16.93 -8.64
C TRP A 153 -11.96 -17.90 -7.67
N ASP A 154 -13.21 -18.22 -7.98
CA ASP A 154 -14.08 -19.12 -7.23
C ASP A 154 -14.82 -20.08 -8.18
N GLU A 155 -15.76 -20.85 -7.64
CA GLU A 155 -16.56 -21.82 -8.40
C GLU A 155 -17.34 -21.16 -9.55
N GLU A 156 -17.92 -19.98 -9.32
CA GLU A 156 -18.64 -19.25 -10.35
C GLU A 156 -17.70 -18.83 -11.50
N TRP A 157 -16.48 -18.41 -11.17
CA TRP A 157 -15.47 -18.13 -12.18
C TRP A 157 -15.16 -19.37 -13.04
N ILE A 158 -15.03 -20.55 -12.43
CA ILE A 158 -14.80 -21.82 -13.15
C ILE A 158 -15.95 -22.12 -14.11
N ASP A 159 -17.19 -22.04 -13.63
CA ASP A 159 -18.38 -22.38 -14.42
C ASP A 159 -18.52 -21.51 -15.67
N ILE A 160 -18.28 -20.21 -15.53
CA ILE A 160 -18.27 -19.26 -16.65
C ILE A 160 -17.18 -19.64 -17.66
N HIS A 161 -15.95 -19.91 -17.18
CA HIS A 161 -14.81 -20.14 -18.06
C HIS A 161 -14.78 -21.56 -18.67
N ARG A 162 -15.57 -22.50 -18.15
CA ARG A 162 -15.81 -23.81 -18.78
C ARG A 162 -16.78 -23.75 -19.96
N GLN A 163 -17.54 -22.66 -20.09
CA GLN A 163 -18.60 -22.50 -21.07
C GLN A 163 -18.24 -21.38 -22.06
N PRO A 164 -17.25 -21.58 -22.95
CA PRO A 164 -16.94 -20.59 -23.97
C PRO A 164 -18.12 -20.45 -24.94
N ARG A 165 -18.45 -19.21 -25.31
CA ARG A 165 -19.47 -18.91 -26.34
C ARG A 165 -19.12 -19.59 -27.66
N ARG A 166 -17.84 -19.55 -28.05
CA ARG A 166 -17.33 -20.31 -29.21
C ARG A 166 -15.83 -20.56 -29.12
N ARG A 167 -15.38 -21.54 -29.89
CA ARG A 167 -13.97 -21.84 -30.12
C ARG A 167 -13.57 -21.31 -31.50
N ARG A 168 -12.58 -20.42 -31.55
CA ARG A 168 -12.06 -19.80 -32.77
C ARG A 168 -10.70 -20.39 -33.13
N TYR A 169 -10.60 -20.95 -34.33
CA TYR A 169 -9.33 -21.34 -34.93
C TYR A 169 -8.61 -20.12 -35.50
N VAL A 170 -7.33 -19.97 -35.20
CA VAL A 170 -6.46 -18.92 -35.72
C VAL A 170 -5.25 -19.58 -36.37
N GLN A 171 -5.09 -19.37 -37.68
CA GLN A 171 -3.90 -19.81 -38.39
C GLN A 171 -2.72 -18.89 -38.07
N LEU A 172 -1.55 -19.48 -37.81
CA LEU A 172 -0.29 -18.77 -37.58
C LEU A 172 0.57 -18.88 -38.84
N HIS A 173 1.56 -19.78 -38.85
CA HIS A 173 2.38 -20.01 -40.02
C HIS A 173 1.71 -20.95 -41.03
N PRO A 174 1.79 -20.65 -42.34
CA PRO A 174 1.26 -21.51 -43.39
C PRO A 174 1.88 -22.92 -43.35
N LEU A 175 1.04 -23.94 -43.55
CA LEU A 175 1.45 -25.35 -43.56
C LEU A 175 2.23 -25.77 -44.81
N ILE A 176 2.42 -24.88 -45.78
CA ILE A 176 2.94 -25.20 -47.12
C ILE A 176 4.31 -25.88 -47.01
N ASP A 177 5.25 -25.28 -46.29
CA ASP A 177 6.61 -25.82 -46.20
C ASP A 177 6.71 -27.00 -45.22
N ALA A 178 5.86 -27.03 -44.19
CA ALA A 178 5.77 -28.16 -43.29
C ALA A 178 5.24 -29.42 -43.99
N ARG A 179 4.22 -29.28 -44.84
CA ARG A 179 3.68 -30.40 -45.64
C ARG A 179 4.66 -30.91 -46.70
N LYS A 180 5.49 -30.03 -47.28
CA LYS A 180 6.60 -30.47 -48.16
C LYS A 180 7.61 -31.35 -47.42
N LYS A 181 7.85 -31.08 -46.13
CA LYS A 181 8.86 -31.80 -45.32
C LYS A 181 8.31 -33.06 -44.64
N TYR A 182 7.08 -33.02 -44.14
CA TYR A 182 6.49 -34.07 -43.30
C TYR A 182 5.36 -34.87 -43.98
N GLY A 183 5.02 -34.53 -45.23
CA GLY A 183 3.96 -35.18 -45.99
C GLY A 183 2.66 -34.36 -46.06
N GLN A 184 1.84 -34.64 -47.07
CA GLN A 184 0.62 -33.87 -47.38
C GLN A 184 -0.46 -34.01 -46.31
N GLU A 185 -0.44 -35.11 -45.55
CA GLU A 185 -1.34 -35.40 -44.42
C GLU A 185 -0.95 -34.67 -43.13
N TYR A 186 0.16 -33.93 -43.11
CA TYR A 186 0.58 -33.20 -41.92
C TYR A 186 -0.41 -32.06 -41.58
N GLU A 187 -1.07 -32.19 -40.42
CA GLU A 187 -2.09 -31.26 -39.92
C GLU A 187 -1.53 -30.02 -39.22
N GLY A 188 -0.21 -29.98 -39.02
CA GLY A 188 0.44 -28.91 -38.28
C GLY A 188 0.64 -29.24 -36.81
N LYS A 189 0.96 -28.19 -36.05
CA LYS A 189 1.23 -28.25 -34.61
C LYS A 189 0.68 -26.97 -33.99
N GLU A 190 -0.02 -27.11 -32.86
CA GLU A 190 -0.44 -25.98 -32.03
C GLU A 190 0.79 -25.11 -31.68
N ASP A 191 0.62 -23.80 -31.54
CA ASP A 191 1.67 -22.77 -31.36
C ASP A 191 2.65 -22.55 -32.52
N VAL A 192 2.63 -23.41 -33.54
CA VAL A 192 3.48 -23.23 -34.73
C VAL A 192 2.62 -22.85 -35.93
N HIS A 193 1.58 -23.64 -36.19
CA HIS A 193 0.78 -23.52 -37.41
C HIS A 193 -0.61 -22.95 -37.12
N TRP A 194 -1.13 -23.19 -35.91
CA TRP A 194 -2.44 -22.72 -35.51
C TRP A 194 -2.57 -22.64 -33.99
N ASN A 195 -3.56 -21.87 -33.52
CA ASN A 195 -3.99 -21.83 -32.14
C ASN A 195 -5.52 -21.83 -32.08
N ILE A 196 -6.08 -22.40 -31.01
CA ILE A 196 -7.52 -22.31 -30.73
C ILE A 196 -7.71 -21.33 -29.58
N TYR A 197 -8.62 -20.38 -29.76
CA TYR A 197 -9.03 -19.43 -28.74
C TYR A 197 -10.46 -19.70 -28.30
N TRP A 198 -10.68 -19.71 -26.99
CA TRP A 198 -12.00 -19.68 -26.38
C TRP A 198 -12.44 -18.24 -26.25
N GLN A 199 -13.63 -17.92 -26.77
CA GLN A 199 -14.21 -16.58 -26.72
C GLN A 199 -15.45 -16.60 -25.83
N TYR A 200 -15.59 -15.58 -24.99
CA TYR A 200 -16.68 -15.44 -24.03
C TYR A 200 -17.64 -14.31 -24.43
N ASP A 201 -18.77 -14.21 -23.72
CA ASP A 201 -19.82 -13.24 -24.02
C ASP A 201 -19.42 -11.79 -23.70
N ASP A 202 -18.48 -11.60 -22.79
CA ASP A 202 -17.89 -10.28 -22.48
C ASP A 202 -16.86 -9.81 -23.53
N GLY A 203 -16.62 -10.63 -24.55
CA GLY A 203 -15.63 -10.37 -25.60
C GLY A 203 -14.20 -10.72 -25.20
N SER A 204 -13.97 -11.25 -24.00
CA SER A 204 -12.67 -11.76 -23.62
C SER A 204 -12.33 -13.03 -24.40
N GLU A 205 -11.04 -13.21 -24.68
CA GLU A 205 -10.55 -14.36 -25.42
C GLU A 205 -9.29 -14.91 -24.78
N TRP A 206 -9.23 -16.24 -24.66
CA TRP A 206 -8.09 -16.94 -24.10
C TRP A 206 -7.65 -18.05 -25.04
N LYS A 207 -6.34 -18.29 -25.14
CA LYS A 207 -5.87 -19.50 -25.79
C LYS A 207 -6.41 -20.72 -25.03
N GLU A 208 -6.95 -21.71 -25.73
CA GLU A 208 -7.61 -22.89 -25.15
C GLU A 208 -6.74 -23.60 -24.12
N SER A 209 -5.47 -23.84 -24.44
CA SER A 209 -4.52 -24.47 -23.51
C SER A 209 -4.27 -23.62 -22.26
N ALA A 210 -4.20 -22.28 -22.42
CA ALA A 210 -3.96 -21.38 -21.29
C ALA A 210 -5.15 -21.33 -20.32
N ILE A 211 -6.38 -21.23 -20.84
CA ILE A 211 -7.55 -21.18 -19.96
C ILE A 211 -7.81 -22.52 -19.27
N LYS A 212 -7.63 -23.65 -19.95
CA LYS A 212 -7.76 -24.97 -19.31
C LYS A 212 -6.78 -25.12 -18.15
N ASN A 213 -5.52 -24.71 -18.34
CA ASN A 213 -4.52 -24.73 -17.27
C ASN A 213 -4.93 -23.81 -16.10
N LYS A 214 -5.48 -22.63 -16.41
CA LYS A 214 -5.93 -21.71 -15.36
C LYS A 214 -7.15 -22.26 -14.60
N ILE A 215 -8.11 -22.89 -15.28
CA ILE A 215 -9.24 -23.57 -14.63
C ILE A 215 -8.76 -24.65 -13.68
N ILE A 216 -7.81 -25.49 -14.11
CA ILE A 216 -7.22 -26.54 -13.27
C ILE A 216 -6.52 -25.93 -12.05
N GLU A 217 -5.76 -24.84 -12.23
CA GLU A 217 -5.11 -24.12 -11.14
C GLU A 217 -6.14 -23.62 -10.11
N VAL A 218 -7.24 -23.01 -10.58
CA VAL A 218 -8.31 -22.51 -9.70
C VAL A 218 -8.99 -23.66 -8.96
N GLU A 219 -9.33 -24.75 -9.64
CA GLU A 219 -9.91 -25.94 -9.02
C GLU A 219 -8.99 -26.54 -7.95
N THR A 220 -7.70 -26.64 -8.24
CA THR A 220 -6.72 -27.19 -7.29
C THR A 220 -6.66 -26.34 -6.01
N VAL A 221 -6.62 -25.01 -6.14
CA VAL A 221 -6.60 -24.12 -4.96
C VAL A 221 -7.88 -24.21 -4.15
N ILE A 222 -9.04 -24.31 -4.81
CA ILE A 222 -10.33 -24.47 -4.14
C ILE A 222 -10.41 -25.84 -3.44
N GLU A 223 -9.93 -26.90 -4.07
CA GLU A 223 -9.86 -28.24 -3.48
C GLU A 223 -8.98 -28.25 -2.22
N GLU A 224 -7.81 -27.60 -2.28
CA GLU A 224 -6.86 -27.57 -1.17
C GLU A 224 -7.31 -26.68 0.00
N THR A 225 -7.94 -25.54 -0.30
CA THR A 225 -8.24 -24.51 0.72
C THR A 225 -9.71 -24.44 1.12
N GLY A 226 -10.61 -25.00 0.30
CA GLY A 226 -12.06 -24.87 0.42
C GLY A 226 -12.57 -23.43 0.23
N ARG A 227 -11.75 -22.52 -0.31
CA ARG A 227 -12.04 -21.09 -0.40
C ARG A 227 -11.56 -20.50 -1.73
N GLU A 228 -12.14 -19.36 -2.07
CA GLU A 228 -11.71 -18.56 -3.21
C GLU A 228 -10.35 -17.89 -2.97
N TYR A 229 -9.72 -17.49 -4.08
CA TYR A 229 -8.49 -16.71 -4.06
C TYR A 229 -8.54 -15.59 -5.10
N TYR A 230 -7.60 -14.65 -5.00
CA TYR A 230 -7.77 -13.35 -5.60
C TYR A 230 -6.57 -12.94 -6.43
N SER A 231 -6.86 -12.34 -7.60
CA SER A 231 -5.91 -11.48 -8.30
C SER A 231 -6.06 -10.07 -7.76
N VAL A 232 -4.99 -9.56 -7.15
CA VAL A 232 -4.97 -8.23 -6.54
C VAL A 232 -3.91 -7.35 -7.20
N TYR A 233 -4.24 -6.07 -7.35
CA TYR A 233 -3.32 -5.06 -7.84
C TYR A 233 -2.77 -4.24 -6.67
N VAL A 234 -1.47 -4.40 -6.40
CA VAL A 234 -0.79 -3.75 -5.28
C VAL A 234 -0.63 -2.25 -5.57
N GLU A 235 -1.06 -1.41 -4.63
CA GLU A 235 -0.94 0.05 -4.70
C GLU A 235 0.39 0.53 -4.10
N GLY A 236 0.89 1.68 -4.55
CA GLY A 236 2.09 2.34 -4.01
C GLY A 236 3.15 2.63 -5.06
N ASP A 237 4.42 2.67 -4.62
CA ASP A 237 5.59 3.00 -5.46
C ASP A 237 5.88 1.92 -6.52
N TYR A 238 5.61 0.65 -6.19
CA TYR A 238 5.91 -0.51 -7.04
C TYR A 238 4.63 -1.29 -7.32
N GLN A 239 3.83 -0.79 -8.25
CA GLN A 239 2.54 -1.37 -8.57
C GLN A 239 2.69 -2.62 -9.45
N HIS A 240 2.00 -3.68 -9.08
CA HIS A 240 2.04 -4.96 -9.79
C HIS A 240 0.82 -5.82 -9.43
N TYR A 241 0.53 -6.81 -10.27
CA TYR A 241 -0.44 -7.85 -9.96
C TYR A 241 0.21 -8.92 -9.08
N ARG A 242 -0.57 -9.45 -8.14
CA ARG A 242 -0.20 -10.58 -7.30
C ARG A 242 -1.42 -11.47 -7.08
N THR A 243 -1.17 -12.76 -6.92
CA THR A 243 -2.16 -13.74 -6.48
C THR A 243 -2.07 -13.88 -4.96
N GLU A 244 -3.20 -13.80 -4.28
CA GLU A 244 -3.27 -13.99 -2.82
C GLU A 244 -4.44 -14.90 -2.43
N LEU A 245 -4.19 -15.76 -1.45
CA LEU A 245 -5.22 -16.58 -0.81
C LEU A 245 -6.10 -15.72 0.11
N ARG A 246 -7.34 -16.15 0.35
CA ARG A 246 -8.29 -15.44 1.22
C ARG A 246 -7.74 -15.10 2.61
N ASN A 247 -6.91 -15.99 3.18
CA ASN A 247 -6.31 -15.82 4.50
C ASN A 247 -5.23 -14.72 4.54
N ASN A 248 -4.62 -14.39 3.40
CA ASN A 248 -3.53 -13.42 3.31
C ASN A 248 -4.02 -11.98 3.11
N ILE A 249 -5.31 -11.79 2.84
CA ILE A 249 -5.90 -10.48 2.55
C ILE A 249 -6.86 -10.06 3.65
N TYR A 250 -6.66 -8.84 4.15
CA TYR A 250 -7.44 -8.29 5.26
C TYR A 250 -8.30 -7.12 4.76
N PRO A 251 -9.48 -6.91 5.36
CA PRO A 251 -10.24 -5.70 5.08
C PRO A 251 -9.45 -4.47 5.54
N VAL A 252 -9.56 -3.36 4.82
CA VAL A 252 -8.92 -2.09 5.21
C VAL A 252 -9.54 -1.47 6.47
N ARG A 253 -10.73 -1.94 6.83
CA ARG A 253 -11.49 -1.59 8.02
C ARG A 253 -12.37 -2.77 8.39
N SER A 254 -12.29 -3.21 9.64
CA SER A 254 -13.22 -4.20 10.18
C SER A 254 -14.32 -3.49 10.95
N ASN A 255 -15.56 -3.97 10.84
CA ASN A 255 -16.59 -3.60 11.80
C ASN A 255 -16.27 -4.39 13.07
N ILE A 256 -15.70 -3.72 14.08
CA ILE A 256 -15.56 -4.24 15.44
C ILE A 256 -16.91 -4.06 16.15
#